data_AF-A0A849EMX7-F1
#
_entry.id   AF-A0A849EMX7-F1
#
_cell.length_a   1.000
_cell.length_b   1.000
_cell.length_c   1.000
_cell.angle_alpha   90.00
_cell.angle_beta   90.00
_cell.angle_gamma   90.00
#
_symmetry.space_group_name_H-M   'P 1'
#
loop_
_entity.id
_entity.type
_entity.pdbx_description
1 polymer ?
#
loop_
_entity_poly.entity_id
_entity_poly.type
_entity_poly.pdbx_seq_one_letter_code
_entity_poly.pdbx_strand_id
1 'polypeptide(L)'
;PALFTTYRYENIGVPANLSVPSPDLGLGAHLNDPDQNGKFKIPTLRNVAVTAPYSHNGVFPTLYDMVSFINDRSGYTADVSENVTPAVGGLRLSESQIDDIIAFLDTLTDNY
;
A
#
# COMPACT_ATOMS: atom_id res chain seq x y z
N PRO A 1 -0.12 -20.16 11.38
CA PRO A 1 -0.60 -18.86 11.92
C PRO A 1 -0.92 -17.91 10.75
N ALA A 2 -1.86 -16.97 10.90
CA ALA A 2 -2.25 -16.06 9.82
C ALA A 2 -1.10 -15.07 9.48
N LEU A 3 -0.87 -14.85 8.17
CA LEU A 3 0.21 -14.00 7.65
C LEU A 3 -0.30 -12.70 7.02
N PHE A 4 -1.62 -12.48 6.98
CA PHE A 4 -2.24 -11.23 6.52
C PHE A 4 -1.74 -10.76 5.14
N THR A 5 -1.50 -11.70 4.24
CA THR A 5 -1.16 -11.47 2.84
C THR A 5 -1.76 -12.57 1.98
N THR A 6 -2.09 -12.25 0.73
CA THR A 6 -2.51 -13.22 -0.28
C THR A 6 -1.37 -13.66 -1.19
N TYR A 7 -0.17 -13.06 -1.05
CA TYR A 7 0.99 -13.21 -1.95
C TYR A 7 0.76 -12.80 -3.41
N ARG A 8 -0.37 -12.17 -3.72
CA ARG A 8 -0.65 -11.61 -5.04
C ARG A 8 0.11 -10.32 -5.28
N TYR A 9 0.05 -9.84 -6.51
CA TYR A 9 0.64 -8.58 -6.95
C TYR A 9 -0.46 -7.66 -7.44
N GLU A 10 -0.49 -6.43 -6.92
CA GLU A 10 -1.50 -5.43 -7.26
C GLU A 10 -0.84 -4.07 -7.41
N ASN A 11 -1.39 -3.23 -8.30
CA ASN A 11 -1.06 -1.82 -8.35
C ASN A 11 -2.19 -1.05 -7.63
N ILE A 12 -1.91 -0.52 -6.44
CA ILE A 12 -2.89 0.26 -5.67
C ILE A 12 -2.91 1.75 -6.03
N GLY A 13 -2.05 2.18 -6.96
CA GLY A 13 -1.94 3.57 -7.42
C GLY A 13 -1.16 4.47 -6.46
N VAL A 14 -0.10 3.95 -5.82
CA VAL A 14 0.77 4.73 -4.92
C VAL A 14 1.39 5.89 -5.71
N PRO A 15 1.44 7.12 -5.18
CA PRO A 15 2.09 8.24 -5.83
C PRO A 15 3.62 8.11 -5.86
N ALA A 16 4.27 8.85 -6.75
CA ALA A 16 5.72 8.88 -6.82
C ALA A 16 6.33 9.47 -5.53
N ASN A 17 7.41 8.86 -5.03
CA ASN A 17 8.29 9.48 -4.06
C ASN A 17 9.49 10.10 -4.78
N LEU A 18 9.59 11.44 -4.76
CA LEU A 18 10.63 12.19 -5.48
C LEU A 18 12.07 11.92 -4.98
N SER A 19 12.22 11.21 -3.87
CA SER A 19 13.52 10.84 -3.29
C SER A 19 14.08 9.52 -3.83
N VAL A 20 13.31 8.78 -4.64
CA VAL A 20 13.72 7.49 -5.22
C VAL A 20 13.43 7.46 -6.72
N PRO A 21 14.05 6.55 -7.50
CA PRO A 21 13.77 6.40 -8.93
C PRO A 21 12.27 6.17 -9.21
N SER A 22 11.74 6.87 -10.22
CA SER A 22 10.35 6.80 -10.67
C SER A 22 10.29 7.00 -12.21
N PRO A 23 9.36 6.32 -12.93
CA PRO A 23 8.38 5.38 -12.39
C PRO A 23 8.99 4.01 -12.04
N ASP A 24 8.54 3.42 -10.93
CA ASP A 24 8.87 2.03 -10.61
C ASP A 24 7.82 1.07 -11.19
N LEU A 25 8.19 0.37 -12.26
CA LEU A 25 7.30 -0.57 -12.94
C LEU A 25 7.06 -1.86 -12.13
N GLY A 26 7.77 -2.08 -11.00
CA GLY A 26 7.58 -3.22 -10.12
C GLY A 26 7.74 -4.56 -10.85
N LEU A 27 6.74 -5.43 -10.72
CA LEU A 27 6.74 -6.74 -11.37
C LEU A 27 6.88 -6.66 -12.90
N GLY A 28 6.35 -5.60 -13.53
CA GLY A 28 6.41 -5.39 -14.98
C GLY A 28 7.83 -5.30 -15.53
N ALA A 29 8.73 -4.58 -14.86
CA ALA A 29 10.15 -4.51 -15.24
C ALA A 29 10.85 -5.87 -15.10
N HIS A 30 10.50 -6.66 -14.09
CA HIS A 30 11.12 -7.96 -13.85
C HIS A 30 10.70 -9.01 -14.88
N LEU A 31 9.43 -9.00 -15.29
CA LEU A 31 8.89 -9.96 -16.25
C LEU A 31 8.95 -9.49 -17.70
N ASN A 32 9.26 -8.21 -17.93
CA ASN A 32 9.14 -7.54 -19.22
C ASN A 32 7.71 -7.68 -19.80
N ASP A 33 6.70 -7.47 -18.95
CA ASP A 33 5.28 -7.61 -19.26
C ASP A 33 4.50 -6.35 -18.84
N PRO A 34 4.00 -5.54 -19.80
CA PRO A 34 3.22 -4.33 -19.52
C PRO A 34 1.96 -4.57 -18.68
N ASP A 35 1.35 -5.76 -18.72
CA ASP A 35 0.15 -6.09 -17.93
C ASP A 35 0.47 -6.26 -16.44
N GLN A 36 1.76 -6.24 -16.07
CA GLN A 36 2.24 -6.27 -14.68
C GLN A 36 2.88 -4.94 -14.22
N ASN A 37 2.93 -3.91 -15.08
CA ASN A 37 3.47 -2.61 -14.73
C ASN A 37 2.78 -2.04 -13.49
N GLY A 38 3.59 -1.54 -12.56
CA GLY A 38 3.16 -0.91 -11.31
C GLY A 38 2.69 -1.88 -10.23
N LYS A 39 2.66 -3.18 -10.49
CA LYS A 39 2.21 -4.17 -9.49
C LYS A 39 3.34 -4.53 -8.54
N PHE A 40 3.02 -4.50 -7.25
CA PHE A 40 3.91 -4.93 -6.18
C PHE A 40 3.27 -6.06 -5.39
N LYS A 41 4.12 -6.94 -4.84
CA LYS A 41 3.67 -8.01 -3.97
C LYS A 41 2.97 -7.43 -2.74
N ILE A 42 1.80 -7.97 -2.41
CA ILE A 42 1.09 -7.60 -1.17
C ILE A 42 1.94 -8.07 0.03
N PRO A 43 2.47 -7.15 0.86
CA PRO A 43 3.30 -7.53 2.01
C PRO A 43 2.45 -8.20 3.10
N THR A 44 3.12 -8.85 4.06
CA THR A 44 2.47 -9.24 5.33
C THR A 44 2.16 -7.99 6.14
N LEU A 45 1.06 -8.02 6.92
CA LEU A 45 0.74 -6.96 7.88
C LEU A 45 1.26 -7.23 9.31
N ARG A 46 1.95 -8.37 9.54
CA ARG A 46 2.68 -8.59 10.80
C ARG A 46 3.76 -7.51 10.98
N ASN A 47 3.85 -6.98 12.20
CA ASN A 47 4.74 -5.89 12.59
C ASN A 47 4.54 -4.59 11.80
N VAL A 48 3.42 -4.41 11.10
CA VAL A 48 3.22 -3.23 10.25
C VAL A 48 3.31 -1.93 11.04
N ALA A 49 2.84 -1.88 12.28
CA ALA A 49 2.89 -0.69 13.12
C ALA A 49 4.29 -0.13 13.40
N VAL A 50 5.34 -0.95 13.26
CA VAL A 50 6.74 -0.59 13.61
C VAL A 50 7.68 -0.59 12.39
N THR A 51 7.14 -0.54 11.17
CA THR A 51 7.91 -0.62 9.92
C THR A 51 7.73 0.60 9.02
N ALA A 52 7.45 1.77 9.60
CA ALA A 52 7.44 3.02 8.85
C ALA A 52 8.80 3.28 8.16
N PRO A 53 8.83 3.98 7.00
CA PRO A 53 7.68 4.46 6.23
C PRO A 53 7.02 3.37 5.37
N TYR A 54 5.84 3.67 4.81
CA TYR A 54 4.94 2.68 4.19
C TYR A 54 4.86 2.78 2.66
N SER A 55 4.34 1.72 2.05
CA SER A 55 4.32 1.40 0.60
C SER A 55 5.67 0.96 0.02
N HIS A 56 5.72 0.62 -1.27
CA HIS A 56 6.94 0.11 -1.91
C HIS A 56 8.05 1.17 -2.02
N ASN A 57 7.68 2.45 -2.08
CA ASN A 57 8.61 3.57 -2.22
C ASN A 57 8.70 4.44 -0.95
N GLY A 58 8.07 4.03 0.14
CA GLY A 58 8.13 4.74 1.43
C GLY A 58 7.50 6.13 1.43
N VAL A 59 6.58 6.44 0.51
CA VAL A 59 6.00 7.79 0.39
C VAL A 59 5.11 8.18 1.57
N PHE A 60 4.56 7.22 2.31
CA PHE A 60 3.66 7.48 3.45
C PHE A 60 4.43 7.39 4.77
N PRO A 61 4.58 8.49 5.53
CA PRO A 61 5.38 8.50 6.76
C PRO A 61 4.75 7.71 7.90
N THR A 62 3.42 7.68 8.00
CA THR A 62 2.70 7.03 9.10
C THR A 62 1.75 5.95 8.64
N LEU A 63 1.37 5.05 9.55
CA LEU A 63 0.39 4.01 9.25
C LEU A 63 -0.99 4.63 8.97
N TYR A 64 -1.30 5.74 9.65
CA TYR A 64 -2.50 6.54 9.39
C TYR A 64 -2.53 7.07 7.96
N ASP A 65 -1.42 7.61 7.44
CA ASP A 65 -1.36 8.10 6.05
C ASP A 65 -1.60 6.97 5.04
N MET A 66 -0.99 5.80 5.29
CA MET A 66 -1.18 4.62 4.44
C MET A 66 -2.62 4.11 4.46
N VAL A 67 -3.25 3.99 5.63
CA VAL A 67 -4.64 3.55 5.75
C VAL A 67 -5.60 4.59 5.16
N SER A 68 -5.32 5.87 5.35
CA SER A 68 -6.08 6.97 4.75
C SER A 68 -6.03 6.93 3.22
N PHE A 69 -4.86 6.67 2.64
CA PHE A 69 -4.72 6.45 1.19
C PHE A 69 -5.53 5.24 0.69
N ILE A 70 -5.51 4.12 1.44
CA ILE A 70 -6.32 2.94 1.08
C ILE A 70 -7.83 3.25 1.15
N ASN A 71 -8.25 4.09 2.09
CA ASN A 71 -9.63 4.54 2.22
C ASN A 71 -10.07 5.44 1.05
N ASP A 72 -9.28 6.47 0.77
CA ASP A 72 -9.53 7.47 -0.28
C ASP A 72 -8.20 7.88 -0.94
N ARG A 73 -8.07 7.58 -2.23
CA ARG A 73 -6.90 7.93 -3.03
C ARG A 73 -7.16 9.07 -4.02
N SER A 74 -8.34 9.68 -4.01
CA SER A 74 -8.77 10.66 -5.02
C SER A 74 -7.88 11.91 -5.10
N GLY A 75 -7.18 12.23 -4.01
CA GLY A 75 -6.20 13.33 -3.96
C GLY A 75 -4.80 13.00 -4.51
N TYR A 76 -4.56 11.77 -4.98
CA TYR A 76 -3.24 11.31 -5.40
C TYR A 76 -3.18 10.99 -6.90
N THR A 77 -2.02 11.23 -7.51
CA THR A 77 -1.69 10.76 -8.86
C THR A 77 -0.73 9.58 -8.74
N ALA A 78 -1.08 8.44 -9.33
CA ALA A 78 -0.27 7.23 -9.28
C ALA A 78 1.07 7.41 -10.02
N ASP A 79 2.13 6.81 -9.50
CA ASP A 79 3.45 6.73 -10.17
C ASP A 79 3.36 5.96 -11.49
N VAL A 80 2.61 4.86 -11.49
CA VAL A 80 2.26 4.06 -12.66
C VAL A 80 0.75 3.97 -12.75
N SER A 81 0.18 4.48 -13.83
CA SER A 81 -1.28 4.58 -14.03
C SER A 81 -1.91 3.30 -14.59
N GLU A 82 -1.10 2.43 -15.19
CA GLU A 82 -1.50 1.15 -15.76
C GLU A 82 -1.85 0.14 -14.66
N ASN A 83 -2.81 -0.74 -14.93
CA ASN A 83 -3.17 -1.88 -14.07
C ASN A 83 -3.62 -1.52 -12.64
N VAL A 84 -4.00 -0.26 -12.39
CA VAL A 84 -4.45 0.19 -11.08
C VAL A 84 -5.75 -0.52 -10.68
N THR A 85 -5.71 -1.21 -9.53
CA THR A 85 -6.84 -1.99 -9.02
C THR A 85 -7.97 -1.09 -8.53
N PRO A 86 -9.26 -1.48 -8.71
CA PRO A 86 -10.40 -0.77 -8.15
C PRO A 86 -10.65 -1.11 -6.67
N ALA A 87 -9.88 -2.03 -6.08
CA ALA A 87 -10.10 -2.54 -4.72
C ALA A 87 -9.82 -1.52 -3.59
N VAL A 88 -9.19 -0.38 -3.90
CA VAL A 88 -8.79 0.65 -2.92
C VAL A 88 -9.26 2.03 -3.37
N GLY A 89 -9.34 2.96 -2.41
CA GLY A 89 -9.60 4.38 -2.66
C GLY A 89 -11.07 4.79 -2.72
N GLY A 90 -11.99 3.94 -2.24
CA GLY A 90 -13.42 4.24 -2.20
C GLY A 90 -14.15 3.55 -1.05
N LEU A 91 -13.47 3.31 0.08
CA LEU A 91 -14.03 2.54 1.20
C LEU A 91 -15.02 3.35 2.05
N ARG A 92 -14.93 4.70 2.01
CA ARG A 92 -15.80 5.63 2.73
C ARG A 92 -15.82 5.41 4.24
N LEU A 93 -14.67 5.05 4.81
CA LEU A 93 -14.47 4.94 6.24
C LEU A 93 -14.49 6.33 6.89
N SER A 94 -15.09 6.43 8.06
CA SER A 94 -14.91 7.58 8.96
C SER A 94 -13.52 7.58 9.58
N GLU A 95 -13.09 8.71 10.14
CA GLU A 95 -11.85 8.82 10.91
C GLU A 95 -11.80 7.80 12.05
N SER A 96 -12.89 7.63 12.80
CA SER A 96 -12.97 6.63 13.87
C SER A 96 -12.77 5.18 13.37
N GLN A 97 -13.25 4.86 12.16
CA GLN A 97 -13.04 3.54 11.58
C GLN A 97 -11.61 3.34 11.10
N ILE A 98 -10.94 4.42 10.66
CA ILE A 98 -9.51 4.39 10.37
C ILE A 98 -8.73 4.14 11.66
N ASP A 99 -9.06 4.82 12.76
CA ASP A 99 -8.44 4.62 14.06
C ASP A 99 -8.63 3.18 14.57
N ASP A 100 -9.84 2.63 14.45
CA ASP A 100 -10.14 1.23 14.83
C ASP A 100 -9.30 0.23 14.02
N ILE A 101 -9.09 0.49 12.72
CA ILE A 101 -8.21 -0.34 11.88
C ILE A 101 -6.76 -0.25 12.36
N ILE A 102 -6.27 0.95 12.65
CA ILE A 102 -4.91 1.15 13.15
C ILE A 102 -4.73 0.41 14.47
N ALA A 103 -5.67 0.54 15.39
CA ALA A 103 -5.66 -0.18 16.67
C ALA A 103 -5.64 -1.70 16.48
N PHE A 104 -6.37 -2.24 15.49
CA PHE A 104 -6.28 -3.65 15.14
C PHE A 104 -4.90 -4.02 14.57
N LEU A 105 -4.34 -3.20 13.66
CA LEU A 105 -3.02 -3.44 13.07
C LEU A 105 -1.90 -3.41 14.11
N ASP A 106 -2.02 -2.60 15.15
CA ASP A 106 -1.07 -2.57 16.28
C ASP A 106 -0.98 -3.92 16.99
N THR A 107 -2.12 -4.64 17.12
CA THR A 107 -2.14 -6.01 17.71
C THR A 107 -1.39 -7.05 16.88
N LEU A 108 -0.99 -6.72 15.64
CA LEU A 108 -0.19 -7.60 14.78
C LEU A 108 1.32 -7.44 15.00
N THR A 109 1.73 -6.66 16.00
CA THR A 109 3.12 -6.50 16.41
C THR A 109 3.54 -7.66 17.31
N ASP A 110 4.72 -8.21 17.07
CA ASP A 110 5.24 -9.30 17.89
C ASP A 110 5.53 -8.81 19.32
N ASN A 111 5.20 -9.65 20.31
CA ASN A 111 5.28 -9.36 21.75
C ASN A 111 4.32 -8.26 22.25
N TYR A 112 3.28 -7.95 21.48
CA TYR A 112 2.14 -7.15 21.94
C TYR A 112 1.35 -7.87 23.05
#